data_AF-A0A524LCW3-F1
#
_entry.id   AF-A0A524LCW3-F1
#
_cell.length_a   1.000
_cell.length_b   1.000
_cell.length_c   1.000
_cell.angle_alpha   90.00
_cell.angle_beta   90.00
_cell.angle_gamma   90.00
#
_symmetry.space_group_name_H-M   'P 1'
#
loop_
_entity.id
_entity.type
_entity.pdbx_description
1 polymer ?
#
loop_
_entity_poly.entity_id
_entity_poly.type
_entity_poly.pdbx_seq_one_letter_code
_entity_poly.pdbx_strand_id
1 'polypeptide(L)'
;GSSEIYGGSVETQNAAENGDVGVSMSIDFYGYLTQSRNPDCEYIVPEGQSIVNGDPIAIPNTSTQKLLAEEFLDFVLSAEGQALWLNDDLRRMPVMREAFDVPGVTGVEDLYSAFNQTTSTIGIDFNDTLSLSMNRAFIKYFESVFTDAHAELVTCWMAIVNAYDEARITIGEFNAYCDLMGAMISIIDPKTSLSEEFTIAYAMAMNNDMISDSSYASTVQSRWTIAAKLQYQSVAAAVNAET
;
A
#
# COMPACT_ATOMS: atom_id res chain seq x y z
N GLY A 1 16.22 2.02 -11.93
CA GLY A 1 15.83 1.49 -10.61
C GLY A 1 15.22 0.12 -10.80
N SER A 2 15.21 -0.73 -9.78
CA SER A 2 14.58 -2.06 -9.79
C SER A 2 13.14 -2.03 -9.27
N SER A 3 12.42 -0.92 -9.46
CA SER A 3 11.05 -0.76 -8.98
C SER A 3 10.09 -1.31 -10.03
N GLU A 4 9.21 -2.21 -9.62
CA GLU A 4 8.27 -2.92 -10.50
C GLU A 4 6.87 -2.93 -9.88
N ILE A 5 5.84 -3.00 -10.73
CA ILE A 5 4.44 -3.17 -10.31
C ILE A 5 4.07 -4.64 -10.50
N TYR A 6 3.76 -5.32 -9.40
CA TYR A 6 3.35 -6.72 -9.40
C TYR A 6 1.82 -6.86 -9.33
N GLY A 7 1.30 -7.98 -9.84
CA GLY A 7 -0.14 -8.23 -9.94
C GLY A 7 -0.85 -8.53 -8.62
N GLY A 8 -0.10 -8.75 -7.54
CA GLY A 8 -0.63 -9.12 -6.24
C GLY A 8 0.41 -9.14 -5.13
N SER A 9 -0.06 -9.36 -3.90
CA SER A 9 0.79 -9.38 -2.71
C SER A 9 1.77 -10.55 -2.71
N VAL A 10 1.38 -11.71 -3.26
CA VAL A 10 2.25 -12.89 -3.35
C VAL A 10 3.40 -12.65 -4.33
N GLU A 11 3.12 -12.09 -5.50
CA GLU A 11 4.15 -11.77 -6.49
C GLU A 11 5.11 -10.70 -5.98
N THR A 12 4.59 -9.70 -5.26
CA THR A 12 5.39 -8.65 -4.61
C THR A 12 6.34 -9.23 -3.55
N GLN A 13 5.84 -10.16 -2.73
CA GLN A 13 6.63 -10.86 -1.72
C GLN A 13 7.71 -11.74 -2.36
N ASN A 14 7.33 -12.57 -3.33
CA ASN A 14 8.25 -13.46 -4.04
C ASN A 14 9.42 -12.71 -4.69
N ALA A 15 9.19 -11.49 -5.19
CA ALA A 15 10.25 -10.67 -5.77
C ALA A 15 11.35 -10.32 -4.76
N ALA A 16 11.00 -10.05 -3.50
CA ALA A 16 11.99 -9.86 -2.45
C ALA A 16 12.65 -11.18 -2.05
N GLU A 17 11.87 -12.26 -1.92
CA GLU A 17 12.39 -13.60 -1.57
C GLU A 17 13.41 -14.12 -2.59
N ASN A 18 13.20 -13.85 -3.88
CA ASN A 18 14.08 -14.27 -4.96
C ASN A 18 15.26 -13.31 -5.18
N GLY A 19 15.30 -12.17 -4.50
CA GLY A 19 16.31 -11.13 -4.70
C GLY A 19 16.15 -10.33 -6.00
N ASP A 20 14.96 -10.36 -6.63
CA ASP A 20 14.65 -9.52 -7.80
C ASP A 20 14.58 -8.03 -7.40
N VAL A 21 14.14 -7.76 -6.18
CA VAL A 21 14.11 -6.42 -5.56
C VAL A 21 14.67 -6.46 -4.14
N GLY A 22 15.28 -5.35 -3.69
CA GLY A 22 15.84 -5.25 -2.34
C GLY A 22 14.82 -5.01 -1.23
N VAL A 23 13.63 -4.47 -1.57
CA VAL A 23 12.55 -4.18 -0.63
C VAL A 23 11.21 -4.36 -1.35
N SER A 24 10.24 -4.99 -0.69
CA SER A 24 8.86 -5.10 -1.19
C SER A 24 7.86 -4.86 -0.07
N MET A 25 6.62 -4.49 -0.43
CA MET A 25 5.54 -4.33 0.54
C MET A 25 4.93 -5.70 0.86
N SER A 26 4.74 -5.99 2.14
CA SER A 26 4.09 -7.21 2.61
C SER A 26 3.24 -6.94 3.85
N ILE A 27 2.31 -7.86 4.12
CA ILE A 27 1.54 -7.91 5.36
C ILE A 27 2.25 -8.81 6.38
N ASP A 28 1.91 -8.64 7.64
CA ASP A 28 2.63 -9.20 8.79
C ASP A 28 2.86 -10.71 8.70
N PHE A 29 1.81 -11.52 8.54
CA PHE A 29 1.94 -12.97 8.54
C PHE A 29 2.71 -13.51 7.34
N TYR A 30 2.61 -12.86 6.17
CA TYR A 30 3.46 -13.17 5.02
C TYR A 30 4.92 -12.84 5.33
N GLY A 31 5.20 -11.65 5.86
CA GLY A 31 6.54 -11.25 6.26
C GLY A 31 7.17 -12.17 7.30
N TYR A 32 6.44 -12.53 8.37
CA TYR A 32 6.94 -13.44 9.41
C TYR A 32 7.17 -14.85 8.89
N LEU A 33 6.31 -15.36 8.00
CA LEU A 33 6.53 -16.65 7.34
C LEU A 33 7.79 -16.62 6.46
N THR A 34 7.98 -15.55 5.68
CA THR A 34 9.18 -15.36 4.87
C THR A 34 10.43 -15.32 5.74
N GLN A 35 10.49 -14.43 6.73
CA GLN A 35 11.64 -14.29 7.62
C GLN A 35 11.98 -15.60 8.34
N SER A 36 10.96 -16.37 8.75
CA SER A 36 11.17 -17.66 9.40
C SER A 36 11.73 -18.73 8.46
N ARG A 37 11.48 -18.64 7.15
CA ARG A 37 11.85 -19.66 6.15
C ARG A 37 13.06 -19.27 5.30
N ASN A 38 13.34 -17.97 5.20
CA ASN A 38 14.41 -17.40 4.41
C ASN A 38 15.25 -16.46 5.30
N PRO A 39 16.46 -16.87 5.72
CA PRO A 39 17.31 -16.07 6.60
C PRO A 39 17.86 -14.79 5.93
N ASP A 40 17.72 -14.65 4.61
CA ASP A 40 18.12 -13.44 3.87
C ASP A 40 16.99 -12.37 3.83
N CYS A 41 15.85 -12.65 4.46
CA CYS A 41 14.71 -11.74 4.52
C CYS A 41 14.36 -11.35 5.96
N GLU A 42 14.00 -10.09 6.16
CA GLU A 42 13.52 -9.54 7.43
C GLU A 42 12.21 -8.78 7.19
N TYR A 43 11.22 -9.00 8.04
CA TYR A 43 10.00 -8.20 8.05
C TYR A 43 10.16 -7.00 8.97
N ILE A 44 9.96 -5.82 8.40
CA ILE A 44 10.09 -4.55 9.11
C ILE A 44 8.69 -3.92 9.18
N VAL A 45 8.33 -3.39 10.35
CA VAL A 45 7.16 -2.52 10.55
C VAL A 45 7.64 -1.08 10.68
N PRO A 46 7.62 -0.26 9.61
CA PRO A 46 8.05 1.13 9.67
C PRO A 46 7.24 1.97 10.66
N GLU A 47 7.94 2.60 11.60
CA GLU A 47 7.33 3.50 12.58
C GLU A 47 6.66 4.70 11.89
N GLY A 48 5.40 4.98 12.25
CA GLY A 48 4.59 6.05 11.71
C GLY A 48 4.13 5.85 10.26
N GLN A 49 4.47 4.73 9.62
CA GLN A 49 4.14 4.44 8.21
C GLN A 49 3.37 3.12 8.02
N SER A 50 3.09 2.38 9.10
CA SER A 50 2.25 1.18 9.08
C SER A 50 0.93 1.40 9.79
N ILE A 51 -0.14 0.85 9.24
CA ILE A 51 -1.41 0.71 9.97
C ILE A 51 -1.24 -0.50 10.90
N VAL A 52 -1.51 -0.32 12.18
CA VAL A 52 -1.49 -1.39 13.19
C VAL A 52 -2.91 -1.53 13.72
N ASN A 53 -3.62 -2.57 13.27
CA ASN A 53 -5.00 -2.83 13.66
C ASN A 53 -5.26 -4.33 13.79
N GLY A 54 -6.28 -4.70 14.56
CA GLY A 54 -6.78 -6.07 14.60
C GLY A 54 -7.77 -6.33 13.46
N ASP A 55 -7.75 -7.55 12.92
CA ASP A 55 -8.74 -7.98 11.93
C ASP A 55 -10.10 -8.24 12.60
N PRO A 56 -11.17 -7.53 12.20
CA PRO A 56 -12.47 -7.66 12.83
C PRO A 56 -13.17 -8.97 12.42
N ILE A 57 -13.87 -9.59 13.37
CA ILE A 57 -14.78 -10.71 13.12
C ILE A 57 -16.21 -10.22 13.35
N ALA A 58 -17.07 -10.34 12.34
CA ALA A 58 -18.45 -9.87 12.40
C ALA A 58 -19.45 -11.03 12.31
N ILE A 59 -20.50 -10.98 13.13
CA ILE A 59 -21.65 -11.88 13.04
C ILE A 59 -22.72 -11.22 12.17
N PRO A 60 -23.17 -11.84 11.05
CA PRO A 60 -24.23 -11.28 10.23
C PRO A 60 -25.52 -11.04 11.03
N ASN A 61 -26.19 -9.90 10.83
CA ASN A 61 -27.45 -9.62 11.55
C ASN A 61 -28.52 -10.69 11.30
N THR A 62 -28.45 -11.31 10.12
CA THR A 62 -29.34 -12.34 9.59
C THR A 62 -29.01 -13.75 10.07
N SER A 63 -27.96 -13.92 10.88
CA SER A 63 -27.60 -15.22 11.43
C SER A 63 -28.77 -15.82 12.20
N THR A 64 -29.14 -17.06 11.85
CA THR A 64 -30.16 -17.85 12.56
C THR A 64 -29.59 -18.54 13.80
N GLN A 65 -28.25 -18.59 13.93
CA GLN A 65 -27.52 -19.31 14.97
C GLN A 65 -26.66 -18.35 15.80
N LYS A 66 -27.24 -17.23 16.27
CA LYS A 66 -26.47 -16.16 16.96
C LYS A 66 -25.70 -16.65 18.18
N LEU A 67 -26.35 -17.42 19.05
CA LEU A 67 -25.70 -17.95 20.26
C LEU A 67 -24.47 -18.81 19.93
N LEU A 68 -24.57 -19.71 18.95
CA LEU A 68 -23.42 -20.54 18.55
C LEU A 68 -22.31 -19.71 17.89
N ALA A 69 -22.67 -18.66 17.15
CA ALA A 69 -21.69 -17.77 16.56
C ALA A 69 -20.96 -16.93 17.63
N GLU A 70 -21.68 -16.49 18.68
CA GLU A 70 -21.11 -15.80 19.84
C GLU A 70 -20.19 -16.73 20.64
N GLU A 71 -20.62 -17.98 20.92
CA GLU A 71 -19.78 -18.98 21.59
C GLU A 71 -18.50 -19.31 20.79
N PHE A 72 -18.62 -19.40 19.46
CA PHE A 72 -17.44 -19.57 18.62
C PHE A 72 -16.53 -18.35 18.64
N LEU A 73 -17.09 -17.14 18.65
CA LEU A 73 -16.31 -15.92 18.74
C LEU A 73 -15.59 -15.81 20.10
N ASP A 74 -16.24 -16.21 21.20
CA ASP A 74 -15.60 -16.29 22.52
C ASP A 74 -14.40 -17.24 22.50
N PHE A 75 -14.51 -18.38 21.80
CA PHE A 75 -13.37 -19.28 21.60
C PHE A 75 -12.28 -18.63 20.75
N VAL A 76 -12.61 -17.99 19.62
CA VAL A 76 -11.62 -17.33 18.76
C VAL A 76 -10.90 -16.19 19.48
N LEU A 77 -11.59 -15.47 20.36
CA LEU A 77 -11.06 -14.38 21.17
C LEU A 77 -10.46 -14.85 22.51
N SER A 78 -10.25 -16.16 22.70
CA SER A 78 -9.55 -16.73 23.86
C SER A 78 -8.06 -16.93 23.59
N ALA A 79 -7.26 -17.06 24.65
CA ALA A 79 -5.84 -17.38 24.52
C ALA A 79 -5.63 -18.72 23.79
N GLU A 80 -6.43 -19.73 24.11
CA GLU A 80 -6.38 -21.06 23.51
C GLU A 80 -6.73 -21.05 22.02
N GLY A 81 -7.74 -20.27 21.63
CA GLY A 81 -8.13 -20.13 20.23
C GLY A 81 -7.06 -19.41 19.38
N GLN A 82 -6.47 -18.34 19.91
CA GLN A 82 -5.43 -17.59 19.21
C GLN A 82 -4.07 -18.31 19.23
N ALA A 83 -3.79 -19.13 20.22
CA ALA A 83 -2.58 -19.96 20.25
C ALA A 83 -2.48 -20.90 19.04
N LEU A 84 -3.62 -21.28 18.43
CA LEU A 84 -3.63 -22.06 17.19
C LEU A 84 -2.96 -21.34 16.01
N TRP A 85 -2.89 -20.01 16.03
CA TRP A 85 -2.31 -19.18 14.97
C TRP A 85 -0.78 -19.13 15.01
N LEU A 86 -0.19 -19.49 16.15
CA LEU A 86 1.25 -19.42 16.41
C LEU A 86 2.04 -20.59 15.80
N ASN A 87 1.37 -21.56 15.16
CA ASN A 87 2.05 -22.70 14.57
C ASN A 87 2.93 -22.29 13.37
N ASP A 88 3.93 -23.12 13.05
CA ASP A 88 4.97 -22.82 12.04
C ASP A 88 4.44 -22.62 10.61
N ASP A 89 3.25 -23.11 10.29
CA ASP A 89 2.65 -22.95 8.96
C ASP A 89 1.87 -21.66 8.81
N LEU A 90 1.40 -21.07 9.93
CA LEU A 90 0.60 -19.85 9.94
C LEU A 90 1.38 -18.63 10.41
N ARG A 91 2.09 -18.76 11.54
CA ARG A 91 2.86 -17.70 12.22
C ARG A 91 2.11 -16.36 12.28
N ARG A 92 0.81 -16.41 12.55
CA ARG A 92 -0.07 -15.24 12.55
C ARG A 92 -0.11 -14.62 13.94
N MET A 93 0.10 -13.30 13.99
CA MET A 93 0.20 -12.54 15.24
C MET A 93 -1.14 -12.57 16.00
N PRO A 94 -1.17 -13.00 17.28
CA PRO A 94 -2.37 -12.91 18.09
C PRO A 94 -2.55 -11.47 18.58
N VAL A 95 -3.79 -11.12 18.91
CA VAL A 95 -4.09 -9.86 19.62
C VAL A 95 -3.99 -10.03 21.13
N MET A 96 -4.12 -11.27 21.62
CA MET A 96 -3.94 -11.61 23.04
C MET A 96 -2.50 -12.04 23.32
N ARG A 97 -1.84 -11.36 24.26
CA ARG A 97 -0.52 -11.75 24.76
C ARG A 97 -0.54 -13.15 25.37
N GLU A 98 -1.63 -13.49 26.04
CA GLU A 98 -1.77 -14.75 26.78
C GLU A 98 -1.77 -15.98 25.86
N ALA A 99 -1.99 -15.79 24.55
CA ALA A 99 -1.85 -16.85 23.56
C ALA A 99 -0.44 -17.48 23.54
N PHE A 100 0.60 -16.69 23.84
CA PHE A 100 1.97 -17.17 23.94
C PHE A 100 2.25 -17.98 25.21
N ASP A 101 1.41 -17.86 26.24
CA ASP A 101 1.57 -18.54 27.53
C ASP A 101 0.79 -19.87 27.60
N VAL A 102 0.02 -20.22 26.54
CA VAL A 102 -0.79 -21.44 26.48
C VAL A 102 0.12 -22.69 26.54
N PRO A 103 -0.17 -23.67 27.41
CA PRO A 103 0.64 -24.88 27.52
C PRO A 103 0.78 -25.61 26.18
N GLY A 104 2.02 -25.87 25.78
CA GLY A 104 2.36 -26.56 24.52
C GLY A 104 2.74 -25.63 23.37
N VAL A 105 2.60 -24.32 23.53
CA VAL A 105 3.18 -23.33 22.60
C VAL A 105 4.69 -23.26 22.83
N THR A 106 5.47 -23.45 21.77
CA THR A 106 6.95 -23.44 21.77
C THR A 106 7.48 -22.96 20.43
N GLY A 107 8.70 -22.42 20.36
CA GLY A 107 9.33 -22.02 19.09
C GLY A 107 8.77 -20.72 18.50
N VAL A 108 8.25 -19.85 19.36
CA VAL A 108 7.55 -18.60 19.01
C VAL A 108 8.24 -17.39 19.61
N GLU A 109 9.47 -17.52 20.09
CA GLU A 109 10.23 -16.46 20.79
C GLU A 109 10.47 -15.24 19.89
N ASP A 110 10.70 -15.48 18.59
CA ASP A 110 10.85 -14.44 17.58
C ASP A 110 9.51 -13.74 17.31
N LEU A 111 8.41 -14.48 17.18
CA LEU A 111 7.07 -13.92 16.99
C LEU A 111 6.60 -13.16 18.23
N TYR A 112 6.95 -13.61 19.44
CA TYR A 112 6.70 -12.88 20.68
C TYR A 112 7.50 -11.57 20.76
N SER A 113 8.75 -11.58 20.27
CA SER A 113 9.56 -10.37 20.16
C SER A 113 8.92 -9.38 19.18
N ALA A 114 8.46 -9.86 18.02
CA ALA A 114 7.73 -9.07 17.05
C ALA A 114 6.40 -8.53 17.62
N PHE A 115 5.65 -9.32 18.39
CA PHE A 115 4.44 -8.86 19.09
C PHE A 115 4.73 -7.64 19.98
N ASN A 116 5.77 -7.72 20.80
CA ASN A 116 6.16 -6.63 21.70
C ASN A 116 6.62 -5.39 20.90
N GLN A 117 7.30 -5.59 19.77
CA GLN A 117 7.64 -4.49 18.86
C GLN A 117 6.38 -3.85 18.29
N THR A 118 5.49 -4.62 17.67
CA THR A 118 4.25 -4.15 17.05
C THR A 118 3.37 -3.39 18.04
N THR A 119 3.23 -3.88 19.28
CA THR A 119 2.44 -3.21 20.33
C THR A 119 3.07 -1.91 20.82
N SER A 120 4.39 -1.74 20.66
CA SER A 120 5.11 -0.49 20.96
C SER A 120 5.19 0.48 19.77
N THR A 121 4.90 0.01 18.55
CA THR A 121 4.99 0.81 17.33
C THR A 121 3.95 1.92 17.30
N ILE A 122 4.38 3.13 16.96
CA ILE A 122 3.46 4.22 16.62
C ILE A 122 2.94 3.96 15.20
N GLY A 123 1.68 3.55 15.08
CA GLY A 123 1.02 3.36 13.79
C GLY A 123 0.57 4.68 13.14
N ILE A 124 0.14 4.59 11.89
CA ILE A 124 -0.61 5.67 11.23
C ILE A 124 -1.93 5.89 11.98
N ASP A 125 -2.28 7.14 12.29
CA ASP A 125 -3.62 7.51 12.75
C ASP A 125 -4.61 7.44 11.58
N PHE A 126 -5.08 6.22 11.31
CA PHE A 126 -5.89 5.92 10.14
C PHE A 126 -7.34 6.35 10.35
N ASN A 127 -7.86 7.17 9.43
CA ASN A 127 -9.25 7.61 9.45
C ASN A 127 -10.08 6.83 8.42
N ASP A 128 -10.78 5.78 8.87
CA ASP A 128 -11.65 4.95 8.02
C ASP A 128 -12.71 5.77 7.28
N THR A 129 -13.31 6.76 7.96
CA THR A 129 -14.36 7.58 7.37
C THR A 129 -13.82 8.40 6.20
N LEU A 130 -12.65 9.01 6.39
CA LEU A 130 -11.98 9.76 5.34
C LEU A 130 -11.56 8.82 4.20
N SER A 131 -10.92 7.69 4.50
CA SER A 131 -10.50 6.70 3.52
C SER A 131 -11.67 6.26 2.64
N LEU A 132 -12.78 5.80 3.24
CA LEU A 132 -13.97 5.36 2.52
C LEU A 132 -14.59 6.47 1.67
N SER A 133 -14.54 7.72 2.14
CA SER A 133 -15.12 8.86 1.42
C SER A 133 -14.42 9.19 0.11
N MET A 134 -13.18 8.75 -0.09
CA MET A 134 -12.37 9.03 -1.29
C MET A 134 -11.79 7.78 -1.98
N ASN A 135 -12.00 6.58 -1.42
CA ASN A 135 -11.27 5.37 -1.76
C ASN A 135 -11.28 5.03 -3.25
N ARG A 136 -12.46 5.06 -3.90
CA ARG A 136 -12.57 4.69 -5.30
C ARG A 136 -11.87 5.71 -6.20
N ALA A 137 -12.04 7.00 -5.92
CA ALA A 137 -11.36 8.06 -6.66
C ALA A 137 -9.83 7.93 -6.51
N PHE A 138 -9.33 7.70 -5.29
CA PHE A 138 -7.92 7.50 -5.00
C PHE A 138 -7.32 6.30 -5.73
N ILE A 139 -7.94 5.12 -5.64
CA ILE A 139 -7.46 3.91 -6.35
C ILE A 139 -7.35 4.18 -7.84
N LYS A 140 -8.38 4.80 -8.42
CA LYS A 140 -8.46 5.07 -9.86
C LYS A 140 -7.43 6.10 -10.31
N TYR A 141 -7.19 7.13 -9.50
CA TYR A 141 -6.11 8.09 -9.73
C TYR A 141 -4.75 7.39 -9.68
N PHE A 142 -4.49 6.60 -8.64
CA PHE A 142 -3.24 5.87 -8.47
C PHE A 142 -2.95 4.95 -9.66
N GLU A 143 -3.94 4.14 -10.07
CA GLU A 143 -3.85 3.30 -11.27
C GLU A 143 -3.49 4.13 -12.51
N SER A 144 -4.17 5.25 -12.75
CA SER A 144 -3.93 6.08 -13.93
C SER A 144 -2.56 6.73 -13.97
N VAL A 145 -2.07 7.28 -12.86
CA VAL A 145 -0.85 8.10 -12.84
C VAL A 145 0.42 7.30 -12.55
N PHE A 146 0.31 6.13 -11.90
CA PHE A 146 1.46 5.27 -11.59
C PHE A 146 1.50 4.01 -12.43
N THR A 147 0.37 3.30 -12.57
CA THR A 147 0.33 2.00 -13.27
C THR A 147 0.20 2.17 -14.78
N ASP A 148 -0.80 2.92 -15.25
CA ASP A 148 -1.05 3.08 -16.69
C ASP A 148 -0.01 3.99 -17.37
N ALA A 149 0.58 4.91 -16.60
CA ALA A 149 1.65 5.81 -17.02
C ALA A 149 3.05 5.35 -16.60
N HIS A 150 3.19 4.09 -16.17
CA HIS A 150 4.42 3.57 -15.57
C HIS A 150 5.65 3.69 -16.48
N ALA A 151 5.50 3.36 -17.77
CA ALA A 151 6.62 3.39 -18.71
C ALA A 151 7.19 4.82 -18.86
N GLU A 152 6.32 5.82 -18.97
CA GLU A 152 6.71 7.23 -19.05
C GLU A 152 7.28 7.74 -17.71
N LEU A 153 6.71 7.31 -16.58
CA LEU A 153 7.23 7.63 -15.25
C LEU A 153 8.67 7.12 -15.06
N VAL A 154 8.93 5.84 -15.37
CA VAL A 154 10.27 5.24 -15.28
C VAL A 154 11.25 5.95 -16.22
N THR A 155 10.82 6.25 -17.45
CA THR A 155 11.64 6.99 -18.42
C THR A 155 12.02 8.37 -17.90
N CYS A 156 11.08 9.11 -17.32
CA CYS A 156 11.32 10.41 -16.73
C CYS A 156 12.28 10.34 -15.55
N TRP A 157 12.03 9.42 -14.61
CA TRP A 157 12.90 9.21 -13.45
C TRP A 157 14.34 8.87 -13.87
N MET A 158 14.51 7.97 -14.84
CA MET A 158 15.83 7.62 -15.37
C MET A 158 16.54 8.83 -16.00
N ALA A 159 15.82 9.69 -16.73
CA ALA A 159 16.41 10.89 -17.30
C ALA A 159 16.95 11.82 -16.19
N ILE A 160 16.18 12.04 -15.13
CA ILE A 160 16.55 12.87 -13.97
C ILE A 160 17.79 12.29 -13.27
N VAL A 161 17.76 11.00 -12.92
CA VAL A 161 18.88 10.34 -12.21
C VAL A 161 20.14 10.32 -13.05
N ASN A 162 20.04 9.92 -14.32
CA ASN A 162 21.22 9.87 -15.19
C ASN A 162 21.84 11.26 -15.39
N ALA A 163 21.03 12.31 -15.55
CA ALA A 163 21.54 13.67 -15.67
C ALA A 163 22.31 14.12 -14.42
N TYR A 164 21.85 13.73 -13.24
CA TYR A 164 22.52 14.03 -11.99
C TYR A 164 23.81 13.23 -11.82
N ASP A 165 23.77 11.92 -12.07
CA ASP A 165 24.94 11.02 -11.98
C ASP A 165 26.04 11.41 -12.99
N GLU A 166 25.65 11.91 -14.16
CA GLU A 166 26.54 12.45 -15.19
C GLU A 166 27.03 13.88 -14.89
N ALA A 167 26.60 14.47 -13.77
CA ALA A 167 26.88 15.84 -13.35
C ALA A 167 26.45 16.93 -14.35
N ARG A 168 25.44 16.66 -15.19
CA ARG A 168 24.81 17.66 -16.09
C ARG A 168 23.87 18.60 -15.34
N ILE A 169 23.28 18.12 -14.24
CA ILE A 169 22.43 18.92 -13.36
C ILE A 169 22.95 18.85 -11.92
N THR A 170 22.71 19.92 -11.17
CA THR A 170 22.98 20.01 -9.74
C THR A 170 21.93 19.28 -8.90
N ILE A 171 22.21 19.05 -7.62
CA ILE A 171 21.21 18.48 -6.69
C ILE A 171 19.96 19.38 -6.54
N GLY A 172 20.13 20.70 -6.70
CA GLY A 172 19.02 21.65 -6.67
C GLY A 172 18.07 21.47 -7.87
N GLU A 173 18.65 21.30 -9.06
CA GLU A 173 17.89 21.02 -10.29
C GLU A 173 17.27 19.61 -10.25
N PHE A 174 18.00 18.61 -9.75
CA PHE A 174 17.45 17.27 -9.52
C PHE A 174 16.17 17.34 -8.69
N ASN A 175 16.23 18.00 -7.52
CA ASN A 175 15.05 18.15 -6.66
C ASN A 175 13.91 18.91 -7.37
N ALA A 176 14.23 19.97 -8.11
CA ALA A 176 13.23 20.72 -8.86
C ALA A 176 12.54 19.87 -9.94
N TYR A 177 13.27 19.03 -10.66
CA TYR A 177 12.65 18.10 -11.62
C TYR A 177 11.86 16.99 -10.94
N CYS A 178 12.29 16.50 -9.78
CA CYS A 178 11.50 15.58 -8.98
C CYS A 178 10.17 16.22 -8.54
N ASP A 179 10.18 17.48 -8.11
CA ASP A 179 8.98 18.23 -7.75
C ASP A 179 8.03 18.39 -8.95
N LEU A 180 8.58 18.70 -10.14
CA LEU A 180 7.78 18.80 -11.37
C LEU A 180 7.22 17.44 -11.81
N MET A 181 8.02 16.37 -11.68
CA MET A 181 7.57 15.01 -11.99
C MET A 181 6.45 14.58 -11.04
N GLY A 182 6.57 14.89 -9.74
CA GLY A 182 5.63 14.53 -8.68
C GLY A 182 4.46 15.49 -8.48
N ALA A 183 4.33 16.52 -9.32
CA ALA A 183 3.22 17.47 -9.23
C ALA A 183 1.87 16.78 -9.42
N MET A 184 0.86 17.22 -8.67
CA MET A 184 -0.49 16.66 -8.75
C MET A 184 -1.12 16.93 -10.12
N ILE A 185 -1.79 15.92 -10.67
CA ILE A 185 -2.37 15.99 -12.01
C ILE A 185 -3.68 16.77 -11.97
N SER A 186 -3.80 17.73 -12.88
CA SER A 186 -5.04 18.44 -13.19
C SER A 186 -5.70 17.90 -14.45
N ILE A 187 -7.02 17.74 -14.43
CA ILE A 187 -7.81 17.39 -15.62
C ILE A 187 -9.02 18.31 -15.73
N ILE A 188 -9.57 18.42 -16.94
CA ILE A 188 -10.94 18.95 -17.08
C ILE A 188 -11.89 17.85 -16.63
N ASP A 189 -12.73 18.10 -15.63
CA ASP A 189 -13.75 17.14 -15.20
C ASP A 189 -14.87 17.04 -16.26
N PRO A 190 -15.29 15.82 -16.65
CA PRO A 190 -16.27 15.66 -17.73
C PRO A 190 -17.71 16.06 -17.35
N LYS A 191 -18.04 16.23 -16.07
CA LYS A 191 -19.35 16.69 -15.60
C LYS A 191 -19.39 18.19 -15.34
N THR A 192 -18.37 18.74 -14.67
CA THR A 192 -18.34 20.16 -14.29
C THR A 192 -17.73 21.04 -15.39
N SER A 193 -16.94 20.45 -16.29
CA SER A 193 -16.13 21.17 -17.30
C SER A 193 -15.11 22.15 -16.68
N LEU A 194 -14.79 22.00 -15.40
CA LEU A 194 -13.78 22.78 -14.70
C LEU A 194 -12.44 22.04 -14.70
N SER A 195 -11.35 22.80 -14.60
CA SER A 195 -10.02 22.23 -14.38
C SER A 195 -9.87 21.91 -12.89
N GLU A 196 -9.70 20.64 -12.57
CA GLU A 196 -9.63 20.13 -11.20
C GLU A 196 -8.31 19.39 -10.99
N GLU A 197 -7.55 19.81 -9.97
CA GLU A 197 -6.38 19.10 -9.47
C GLU A 197 -6.81 17.96 -8.53
N PHE A 198 -6.09 16.85 -8.54
CA PHE A 198 -6.36 15.77 -7.61
C PHE A 198 -6.03 16.16 -6.16
N THR A 199 -7.07 16.51 -5.41
CA THR A 199 -7.03 16.84 -3.99
C THR A 199 -7.98 15.95 -3.20
N ILE A 200 -7.85 15.90 -1.87
CA ILE A 200 -8.80 15.17 -1.01
C ILE A 200 -10.23 15.65 -1.25
N ALA A 201 -10.46 16.97 -1.32
CA ALA A 201 -11.79 17.53 -1.55
C ALA A 201 -12.38 17.09 -2.89
N TYR A 202 -11.59 17.13 -3.97
CA TYR A 202 -12.04 16.69 -5.28
C TYR A 202 -12.28 15.18 -5.34
N ALA A 203 -11.37 14.39 -4.74
CA ALA A 203 -11.52 12.94 -4.64
C ALA A 203 -12.82 12.55 -3.90
N MET A 204 -13.14 13.22 -2.78
CA MET A 204 -14.41 13.02 -2.07
C MET A 204 -15.62 13.42 -2.93
N ALA A 205 -15.54 14.55 -3.63
CA ALA A 205 -16.64 15.05 -4.46
C ALA A 205 -16.99 14.08 -5.60
N MET A 206 -15.98 13.45 -6.22
CA MET A 206 -16.17 12.54 -7.35
C MET A 206 -16.35 11.06 -6.95
N ASN A 207 -16.08 10.68 -5.69
CA ASN A 207 -15.97 9.28 -5.28
C ASN A 207 -17.21 8.45 -5.62
N ASN A 208 -18.42 8.98 -5.35
CA ASN A 208 -19.67 8.29 -5.66
C ASN A 208 -19.88 8.09 -7.16
N ASP A 209 -19.49 9.06 -7.98
CA ASP A 209 -19.56 8.95 -9.44
C ASP A 209 -18.57 7.92 -9.96
N MET A 210 -17.35 7.88 -9.39
CA MET A 210 -16.36 6.85 -9.71
C MET A 210 -16.83 5.43 -9.35
N ILE A 211 -17.74 5.28 -8.38
CA ILE A 211 -18.33 3.98 -7.99
C ILE A 211 -19.49 3.59 -8.92
N SER A 212 -20.39 4.54 -9.20
CA SER A 212 -21.71 4.26 -9.77
C SER A 212 -21.81 4.48 -11.29
N ASP A 213 -20.92 5.30 -11.86
CA ASP A 213 -20.92 5.66 -13.29
C ASP A 213 -19.61 5.19 -13.95
N SER A 214 -19.67 4.04 -14.58
CA SER A 214 -18.51 3.43 -15.26
C SER A 214 -18.01 4.24 -16.45
N SER A 215 -18.88 5.00 -17.13
CA SER A 215 -18.49 5.84 -18.26
C SER A 215 -17.72 7.07 -17.78
N TYR A 216 -18.21 7.71 -16.72
CA TYR A 216 -17.50 8.78 -16.02
C TYR A 216 -16.13 8.29 -15.53
N ALA A 217 -16.10 7.19 -14.78
CA ALA A 217 -14.86 6.64 -14.23
C ALA A 217 -13.81 6.31 -15.31
N SER A 218 -14.24 5.73 -16.44
CA SER A 218 -13.35 5.41 -17.56
C SER A 218 -12.82 6.67 -18.24
N THR A 219 -13.67 7.68 -18.42
CA THR A 219 -13.29 8.96 -19.02
C THR A 219 -12.28 9.72 -18.15
N VAL A 220 -12.54 9.78 -16.84
CA VAL A 220 -11.67 10.44 -15.87
C VAL A 220 -10.30 9.76 -15.82
N GLN A 221 -10.24 8.43 -15.67
CA GLN A 221 -8.98 7.67 -15.69
C GLN A 221 -8.17 7.96 -16.96
N SER A 222 -8.81 7.88 -18.14
CA SER A 222 -8.13 8.16 -19.41
C SER A 222 -7.53 9.57 -19.46
N ARG A 223 -8.23 10.57 -18.93
CA ARG A 223 -7.73 11.95 -18.83
C ARG A 223 -6.54 12.05 -17.87
N TRP A 224 -6.60 11.40 -16.70
CA TRP A 224 -5.47 11.35 -15.77
C TRP A 224 -4.27 10.65 -16.38
N THR A 225 -4.43 9.49 -17.01
CA THR A 225 -3.34 8.77 -17.66
C THR A 225 -2.68 9.62 -18.74
N ILE A 226 -3.46 10.26 -19.62
CA ILE A 226 -2.92 11.13 -20.67
C ILE A 226 -2.15 12.31 -20.06
N ALA A 227 -2.73 12.98 -19.06
CA ALA A 227 -2.10 14.12 -18.40
C ALA A 227 -0.80 13.74 -17.67
N ALA A 228 -0.79 12.61 -16.95
CA ALA A 228 0.39 12.09 -16.28
C ALA A 228 1.51 11.76 -17.29
N LYS A 229 1.18 11.07 -18.39
CA LYS A 229 2.15 10.79 -19.46
C LYS A 229 2.76 12.07 -20.04
N LEU A 230 1.94 13.07 -20.32
CA LEU A 230 2.41 14.36 -20.82
C LEU A 230 3.33 15.08 -19.82
N GLN A 231 2.98 15.05 -18.52
CA GLN A 231 3.82 15.60 -17.46
C GLN A 231 5.20 14.92 -17.43
N TYR A 232 5.23 13.59 -17.34
CA TYR A 232 6.48 12.83 -17.30
C TYR A 232 7.33 13.04 -18.56
N GLN A 233 6.71 13.05 -19.74
CA GLN A 233 7.42 13.31 -21.00
C GLN A 233 7.98 14.73 -21.07
N SER A 234 7.21 15.74 -20.61
CA SER A 234 7.65 17.13 -20.60
C SER A 234 8.84 17.34 -19.66
N VAL A 235 8.80 16.76 -18.46
CA VAL A 235 9.90 16.83 -17.50
C VAL A 235 11.14 16.13 -18.05
N ALA A 236 10.99 14.92 -18.58
CA ALA A 236 12.10 14.18 -19.21
C ALA A 236 12.74 14.99 -20.35
N ALA A 237 11.93 15.64 -21.19
CA ALA A 237 12.43 16.47 -22.29
C ALA A 237 13.20 17.70 -21.79
N ALA A 238 12.74 18.33 -20.71
CA ALA A 238 13.44 19.46 -20.10
C ALA A 238 14.80 19.05 -19.52
N VAL A 239 14.85 17.95 -18.77
CA VAL A 239 16.09 17.41 -18.20
C VAL A 239 17.12 17.05 -19.27
N ASN A 240 16.66 16.45 -20.38
CA ASN A 240 17.55 16.05 -21.48
C ASN A 240 18.07 17.25 -22.30
N ALA A 241 17.48 18.43 -22.13
CA ALA A 241 17.97 19.66 -22.76
C ALA A 241 19.10 20.32 -21.96
N GLU A 242 19.28 19.96 -20.69
CA GLU A 242 20.39 20.43 -19.85
C GLU A 242 21.69 19.72 -20.25
N THR A 243 22.69 20.50 -20.67
CA THR A 243 23.98 20.05 -21.22
C THR A 243 25.07 19.94 -20.17
#